data_AF-A0A7S2TK43-F1
#
_entry.id   AF-A0A7S2TK43-F1
#
_cell.length_a   1.000
_cell.length_b   1.000
_cell.length_c   1.000
_cell.angle_alpha   90.00
_cell.angle_beta   90.00
_cell.angle_gamma   90.00
#
_symmetry.space_group_name_H-M   'P 1'
#
loop_
_entity.id
_entity.type
_entity.pdbx_description
1 polymer ?
#
loop_
_entity_poly.entity_id
_entity_poly.type
_entity_poly.pdbx_seq_one_letter_code
_entity_poly.pdbx_strand_id
1 'polypeptide(L)'
;PACVVYGYPPALSEEGEEALMARVVGQGNNGSVVSFNVVDASGAWVGYSAVERIATLFGIQVRTGCFCNPGACQKYLHLSEEAVKKNLSEGHVCWDQNDLMHGKPTGSVRVSLGYMTTKEEVD
;
A
#
# COMPACT_ATOMS: atom_id res chain seq x y z
N PRO A 1 -7.43 -11.75 -4.96
CA PRO A 1 -6.62 -10.52 -4.81
C PRO A 1 -5.63 -10.74 -3.67
N ALA A 2 -4.38 -10.33 -3.85
CA ALA A 2 -3.39 -10.38 -2.78
C ALA A 2 -3.05 -8.95 -2.33
N CYS A 3 -2.58 -8.79 -1.10
CA CYS A 3 -2.20 -7.49 -0.54
C CYS A 3 -0.74 -7.53 -0.08
N VAL A 4 -0.01 -6.44 -0.34
CA VAL A 4 1.35 -6.23 0.19
C VAL A 4 1.24 -5.30 1.39
N VAL A 5 1.62 -5.78 2.58
CA VAL A 5 1.51 -5.06 3.85
C VAL A 5 2.85 -4.45 4.24
N TYR A 6 2.86 -3.18 4.62
CA TYR A 6 4.07 -2.45 5.03
C TYR A 6 4.25 -2.47 6.55
N GLY A 7 5.51 -2.50 7.01
CA GLY A 7 5.86 -2.44 8.43
C GLY A 7 6.28 -3.78 9.06
N TYR A 8 6.30 -4.87 8.28
CA TYR A 8 6.90 -6.14 8.67
C TYR A 8 8.29 -6.25 8.00
N PRO A 9 9.39 -6.51 8.74
CA PRO A 9 10.62 -6.92 8.08
C PRO A 9 10.33 -8.23 7.35
N PRO A 10 10.61 -8.36 6.03
CA PRO A 10 10.56 -9.68 5.41
C PRO A 10 11.51 -10.57 6.19
N ALA A 11 11.06 -11.77 6.58
CA ALA A 11 11.99 -12.80 7.01
C ALA A 11 12.97 -12.98 5.84
N LEU A 12 14.24 -12.61 6.06
CA LEU A 12 15.30 -12.82 5.11
C LEU A 12 15.43 -14.33 4.88
N SER A 13 14.90 -14.82 3.78
CA SER A 13 15.35 -16.07 3.17
C SER A 13 16.03 -15.71 1.86
N GLU A 14 17.25 -16.22 1.69
CA GLU A 14 18.21 -15.90 0.61
C GLU A 14 17.81 -16.39 -0.81
N GLU A 15 16.53 -16.53 -1.14
CA GLU A 15 16.13 -17.00 -2.47
C GLU A 15 15.18 -16.00 -3.15
N GLY A 16 15.58 -15.62 -4.37
CA GLY A 16 15.21 -14.37 -5.04
C GLY A 16 13.75 -14.25 -5.49
N GLU A 17 13.36 -12.99 -5.73
CA GLU A 17 12.19 -12.46 -6.46
C GLU A 17 10.78 -13.03 -6.20
N GLU A 18 10.63 -14.10 -5.43
CA GLU A 18 9.36 -14.77 -5.10
C GLU A 18 8.75 -14.29 -3.77
N ALA A 19 9.35 -13.25 -3.15
CA ALA A 19 8.90 -12.67 -1.87
C ALA A 19 7.77 -11.64 -2.00
N LEU A 20 7.29 -11.34 -3.22
CA LEU A 20 6.30 -10.27 -3.45
C LEU A 20 4.88 -10.62 -2.95
N MET A 21 4.62 -11.89 -2.62
CA MET A 21 3.34 -12.34 -2.07
C MET A 21 3.45 -12.45 -0.55
N ALA A 22 3.37 -11.32 0.14
CA ALA A 22 3.36 -11.29 1.60
C ALA A 22 2.14 -12.07 2.14
N ARG A 23 2.35 -13.34 2.48
CA ARG A 23 1.48 -14.11 3.38
C ARG A 23 1.48 -13.38 4.73
N VAL A 24 0.38 -12.72 5.05
CA VAL A 24 0.17 -12.14 6.38
C VAL A 24 -0.02 -13.28 7.37
N VAL A 25 1.05 -13.63 8.10
CA VAL A 25 0.96 -14.34 9.37
C VAL A 25 1.42 -13.37 10.45
N GLY A 26 0.47 -12.67 11.06
CA GLY A 26 0.76 -11.77 12.18
C GLY A 26 1.21 -12.58 13.40
N GLN A 27 2.50 -12.51 13.73
CA GLN A 27 2.98 -12.74 15.09
C GLN A 27 3.73 -11.49 15.56
N GLY A 28 3.15 -10.74 16.51
CA GLY A 28 3.76 -9.57 17.14
C GLY A 28 2.76 -8.47 17.50
N ASN A 29 3.04 -7.77 18.61
CA ASN A 29 2.25 -6.72 19.26
C ASN A 29 2.19 -5.44 18.40
N ASN A 30 1.58 -5.52 17.22
CA ASN A 30 1.42 -4.41 16.29
C ASN A 30 0.14 -3.66 16.64
N GLY A 31 0.21 -2.33 16.69
CA GLY A 31 -0.96 -1.49 16.96
C GLY A 31 -2.08 -1.71 15.93
N SER A 32 -3.22 -1.07 16.16
CA SER A 32 -4.43 -1.29 15.36
C SER A 32 -4.44 -0.65 13.97
N VAL A 33 -3.26 -0.28 13.43
CA VAL A 33 -3.11 0.43 12.15
C VAL A 33 -2.34 -0.46 11.18
N VAL A 34 -2.91 -0.67 9.99
CA VAL A 34 -2.29 -1.47 8.93
C VAL A 34 -2.22 -0.64 7.66
N SER A 35 -1.06 -0.65 6.99
CA SER A 35 -0.89 -0.03 5.67
C SER A 35 -0.58 -1.09 4.63
N PHE A 36 -1.24 -1.05 3.47
CA PHE A 36 -1.09 -2.05 2.42
C PHE A 36 -1.37 -1.48 1.03
N ASN A 37 -0.94 -2.22 0.00
CA ASN A 37 -1.33 -2.05 -1.39
C ASN A 37 -1.95 -3.35 -1.92
N VAL A 38 -2.80 -3.25 -2.94
CA VAL A 38 -3.54 -4.38 -3.51
C VAL A 38 -2.95 -4.74 -4.86
N VAL A 39 -2.85 -6.04 -5.13
CA VAL A 39 -2.58 -6.58 -6.47
C VAL A 39 -3.78 -7.38 -6.97
N ASP A 40 -4.07 -7.27 -8.26
CA ASP A 40 -5.13 -8.02 -8.92
C ASP A 40 -4.72 -9.48 -9.20
N ALA A 41 -5.62 -10.25 -9.84
CA ALA A 41 -5.36 -11.64 -10.17
C ALA A 41 -4.26 -11.83 -11.24
N SER A 42 -3.92 -10.79 -11.99
CA SER A 42 -2.80 -10.79 -12.95
C SER A 42 -1.46 -10.43 -12.30
N GLY A 43 -1.47 -10.02 -11.03
CA GLY A 43 -0.29 -9.51 -10.32
C GLY A 43 -0.02 -8.03 -10.55
N ALA A 44 -0.91 -7.31 -11.25
CA ALA A 44 -0.78 -5.88 -11.46
C ALA A 44 -1.22 -5.10 -10.21
N TRP A 45 -0.54 -3.99 -9.94
CA TRP A 45 -0.90 -3.11 -8.84
C TRP A 45 -2.23 -2.41 -9.08
N VAL A 46 -3.06 -2.38 -8.05
CA VAL A 46 -4.29 -1.59 -8.01
C VAL A 46 -4.01 -0.28 -7.30
N GLY A 47 -4.34 0.83 -7.95
CA GLY A 47 -4.19 2.17 -7.40
C GLY A 47 -5.00 2.37 -6.12
N TYR A 48 -4.44 3.06 -5.14
CA TYR A 48 -5.10 3.25 -3.85
C TYR A 48 -6.41 4.06 -3.98
N SER A 49 -6.56 4.91 -4.99
CA SER A 49 -7.79 5.66 -5.23
C SER A 49 -8.90 4.75 -5.72
N ALA A 50 -8.59 3.71 -6.49
CA ALA A 50 -9.58 2.70 -6.87
C ALA A 50 -10.07 1.92 -5.65
N VAL A 51 -9.15 1.53 -4.76
CA VAL A 51 -9.50 0.84 -3.51
C VAL A 51 -10.38 1.71 -2.62
N GLU A 52 -10.02 3.00 -2.46
CA GLU A 52 -10.81 3.97 -1.69
C GLU A 52 -12.24 4.11 -2.22
N ARG A 53 -12.40 4.25 -3.54
CA ARG A 53 -13.71 4.38 -4.17
C ARG A 53 -14.58 3.15 -3.92
N ILE A 54 -14.01 1.95 -4.06
CA ILE A 54 -14.73 0.70 -3.80
C ILE A 54 -15.12 0.62 -2.32
N ALA A 55 -14.18 0.86 -1.40
CA ALA A 55 -14.46 0.87 0.04
C ALA A 55 -15.60 1.84 0.40
N THR A 56 -15.58 3.03 -0.19
CA THR A 56 -16.62 4.06 0.02
C THR A 56 -17.99 3.58 -0.44
N LEU A 57 -18.09 2.83 -1.54
CA LEU A 57 -19.37 2.25 -2.00
C LEU A 57 -19.97 1.25 -1.00
N PHE A 58 -19.13 0.60 -0.20
CA PHE A 58 -19.55 -0.31 0.86
C PHE A 58 -19.64 0.36 2.24
N GLY A 59 -19.52 1.70 2.31
CA GLY A 59 -19.58 2.44 3.57
C GLY A 59 -18.32 2.32 4.44
N ILE A 60 -17.23 1.76 3.90
CA ILE A 60 -15.95 1.59 4.61
C ILE A 60 -15.07 2.80 4.34
N GLN A 61 -14.62 3.46 5.41
CA GLN A 61 -13.73 4.61 5.33
C GLN A 61 -12.28 4.20 5.52
N VAL A 62 -11.47 4.44 4.50
CA VAL A 62 -10.02 4.20 4.52
C VAL A 62 -9.26 5.50 4.28
N ARG A 63 -7.98 5.53 4.65
CA ARG A 63 -7.09 6.66 4.31
C ARG A 63 -6.17 6.23 3.18
N THR A 64 -6.00 7.07 2.17
CA THR A 64 -5.12 6.77 1.04
C THR A 64 -4.20 7.94 0.71
N GLY A 65 -3.11 7.67 -0.04
CA GLY A 65 -2.15 8.68 -0.49
C GLY A 65 -0.69 8.27 -0.32
N CYS A 66 0.23 9.08 -0.85
CA CYS A 66 1.65 8.94 -0.53
C CYS A 66 1.88 9.23 0.97
N PHE A 67 2.88 8.57 1.53
CA PHE A 67 3.42 8.92 2.84
C PHE A 67 3.82 10.40 2.84
N CYS A 68 3.60 11.10 3.95
CA CYS A 68 3.92 12.54 4.08
C CYS A 68 5.42 12.87 3.95
N ASN A 69 6.27 11.86 3.83
CA ASN A 69 7.69 11.96 3.55
C ASN A 69 8.01 11.18 2.26
N PRO A 70 8.53 11.81 1.20
CA PRO A 70 8.95 11.13 -0.02
C PRO A 70 9.95 9.99 0.23
N GLY A 71 10.82 10.11 1.23
CA GLY A 71 11.74 9.04 1.62
C GLY A 71 11.05 7.80 2.18
N ALA A 72 9.86 7.94 2.76
CA ALA A 72 9.05 6.81 3.18
C ALA A 72 8.37 6.13 1.97
N CYS A 73 7.86 6.91 1.01
CA CYS A 73 7.39 6.37 -0.28
C CYS A 73 8.52 5.59 -0.97
N GLN A 74 9.74 6.13 -1.01
CA GLN A 74 10.91 5.44 -1.57
C GLN A 74 11.24 4.13 -0.85
N LYS A 75 11.32 4.16 0.49
CA LYS A 75 11.70 3.00 1.32
C LYS A 75 10.67 1.88 1.26
N TYR A 76 9.39 2.19 1.48
CA TYR A 76 8.35 1.18 1.62
C TYR A 76 7.79 0.69 0.29
N LEU A 77 7.76 1.54 -0.74
CA LEU A 77 7.28 1.15 -2.08
C LEU A 77 8.42 0.69 -3.00
N HIS A 78 9.64 0.61 -2.47
CA HIS A 78 10.85 0.20 -3.20
C HIS A 78 11.04 0.98 -4.52
N LEU A 79 10.85 2.31 -4.45
CA LEU A 79 11.11 3.20 -5.59
C LEU A 79 12.62 3.50 -5.64
N SER A 80 13.20 3.49 -6.84
CA SER A 80 14.57 3.95 -7.01
C SER A 80 14.63 5.47 -6.99
N GLU A 81 15.82 6.03 -6.74
CA GLU A 81 16.00 7.49 -6.78
C GLU A 81 15.65 8.06 -8.16
N GLU A 82 16.01 7.35 -9.23
CA GLU A 82 15.68 7.71 -10.61
C GLU A 82 14.18 7.68 -10.85
N ALA A 83 13.48 6.68 -10.32
CA ALA A 83 12.02 6.60 -10.42
C ALA A 83 11.34 7.77 -9.70
N VAL A 84 11.80 8.14 -8.50
CA VAL A 84 11.27 9.31 -7.77
C VAL A 84 11.53 10.61 -8.53
N LYS A 85 12.74 10.81 -9.05
CA LYS A 85 13.08 11.99 -9.87
C LYS A 85 12.26 12.04 -11.16
N LYS A 86 12.06 10.89 -11.80
CA LYS A 86 11.28 10.76 -13.03
C LYS A 86 9.82 11.10 -12.77
N ASN A 87 9.22 10.52 -11.73
CA ASN A 87 7.86 10.84 -11.32
C ASN A 87 7.69 12.35 -11.09
N LEU A 88 8.64 12.99 -10.38
CA LEU A 88 8.63 14.44 -10.18
C LEU A 88 8.73 15.22 -11.49
N SER A 89 9.60 14.80 -12.41
CA SER A 89 9.74 15.45 -13.74
C SER A 89 8.49 15.30 -14.62
N GLU A 90 7.72 14.23 -14.43
CA GLU A 90 6.43 13.99 -15.08
C GLU A 90 5.27 14.68 -14.35
N GLY A 91 5.56 15.47 -13.30
CA GLY A 91 4.58 16.29 -12.59
C GLY A 91 3.92 15.62 -11.40
N HIS A 92 4.40 14.46 -10.95
CA HIS A 92 3.82 13.77 -9.80
C HIS A 92 4.03 14.54 -8.49
N VAL A 93 2.94 14.73 -7.75
CA VAL A 93 2.93 15.38 -6.44
C VAL A 93 1.97 14.64 -5.49
N CYS A 94 2.20 14.76 -4.18
CA CYS A 94 1.47 13.99 -3.16
C CYS A 94 -0.07 14.16 -3.19
N TRP A 95 -0.58 15.25 -3.74
CA TRP A 95 -2.01 15.56 -3.83
C TRP A 95 -2.60 15.39 -5.24
N ASP A 96 -1.82 14.88 -6.19
CA ASP A 96 -2.37 14.57 -7.50
C ASP A 96 -3.30 13.33 -7.45
N GLN A 97 -3.79 12.93 -8.62
CA GLN A 97 -4.64 11.75 -8.77
C GLN A 97 -3.86 10.55 -9.36
N ASN A 98 -2.53 10.63 -9.40
CA ASN A 98 -1.66 9.60 -9.97
C ASN A 98 -1.22 8.65 -8.84
N ASP A 99 -2.06 7.66 -8.57
CA ASP A 99 -1.81 6.62 -7.56
C ASP A 99 -0.92 5.48 -8.07
N LEU A 100 -0.73 5.39 -9.39
CA LEU A 100 0.20 4.47 -10.06
C LEU A 100 1.07 5.23 -11.07
N MET A 101 2.39 5.18 -10.88
CA MET A 101 3.38 5.72 -11.82
C MET A 101 4.21 4.58 -12.39
N HIS A 102 4.21 4.43 -13.72
CA HIS A 102 4.90 3.33 -14.42
C HIS A 102 4.56 1.94 -13.85
N GLY A 103 3.30 1.73 -13.49
CA GLY A 103 2.83 0.47 -12.91
C GLY A 103 3.28 0.22 -11.48
N LYS A 104 3.92 1.19 -10.80
CA LYS A 104 4.26 1.11 -9.37
C LYS A 104 3.37 2.04 -8.55
N PRO A 105 2.98 1.63 -7.32
CA PRO A 105 2.24 2.51 -6.43
C PRO A 105 3.08 3.71 -6.01
N THR A 106 2.42 4.87 -5.89
CA THR A 106 3.02 6.10 -5.35
C THR A 106 2.66 6.34 -3.89
N GLY A 107 1.75 5.53 -3.35
CA GLY A 107 1.25 5.61 -1.99
C GLY A 107 0.59 4.30 -1.55
N SER A 108 -0.08 4.33 -0.40
CA SER A 108 -0.68 3.14 0.19
C SER A 108 -2.07 3.41 0.73
N VAL A 109 -2.82 2.33 0.95
CA VAL A 109 -4.06 2.34 1.72
C VAL A 109 -3.71 2.10 3.18
N ARG A 110 -4.23 2.93 4.08
CA ARG A 110 -4.08 2.80 5.53
C ARG A 110 -5.45 2.61 6.17
N VAL A 111 -5.58 1.53 6.93
CA VAL A 111 -6.73 1.23 7.76
C VAL A 111 -6.37 1.37 9.24
N SER A 112 -7.35 1.78 10.04
CA SER A 112 -7.20 1.95 11.48
C SER A 112 -8.39 1.30 12.15
N LEU A 113 -8.16 0.17 12.80
CA LEU A 113 -9.17 -0.57 13.53
C LEU A 113 -9.32 0.10 14.90
N GLY A 114 -10.55 0.46 15.26
CA GLY A 114 -10.87 1.15 16.49
C GLY A 114 -11.90 0.39 17.31
N TYR A 115 -12.31 0.99 18.43
CA TYR A 115 -13.34 0.43 19.31
C TYR A 115 -14.68 0.16 18.59
N MET A 116 -15.03 1.01 17.61
CA MET A 116 -16.27 0.90 16.84
C MET A 116 -16.17 -0.05 15.64
N THR A 117 -14.98 -0.58 15.34
CA THR A 117 -14.80 -1.47 14.20
C THR A 117 -15.44 -2.81 14.48
N THR A 118 -16.31 -3.27 13.59
CA THR A 118 -16.97 -4.57 13.73
C THR A 118 -16.24 -5.64 12.93
N LYS A 119 -16.54 -6.91 13.22
CA LYS A 119 -15.94 -8.04 12.49
C LYS A 119 -16.41 -8.05 11.03
N GLU A 120 -17.66 -7.66 10.81
CA GLU A 120 -18.29 -7.57 9.49
C GLU A 120 -17.68 -6.49 8.59
N GLU A 121 -17.04 -5.46 9.17
CA GLU A 121 -16.29 -4.46 8.40
C GLU A 121 -14.91 -4.97 7.95
N VAL A 122 -14.43 -6.06 8.55
CA VAL A 122 -13.10 -6.66 8.30
C VAL A 122 -13.19 -7.94 7.46
N ASP A 123 -14.22 -8.75 7.66
CA ASP A 123 -14.48 -10.02 6.94
C ASP A 123 -15.01 -9.81 5.51
#